data_AF-A0A0S8KTG0-F1
#
_entry.id   AF-A0A0S8KTG0-F1
#
_cell.length_a   1.000
_cell.length_b   1.000
_cell.length_c   1.000
_cell.angle_alpha   90.00
_cell.angle_beta   90.00
_cell.angle_gamma   90.00
#
_symmetry.space_group_name_H-M   'P 1'
#
loop_
_entity.id
_entity.type
_entity.pdbx_description
1 polymer ?
#
loop_
_entity_poly.entity_id
_entity_poly.type
_entity_poly.pdbx_seq_one_letter_code
_entity_poly.pdbx_strand_id
1 'polypeptide(L)'
;MKSRIALITLVLALTTVAQAELTVGLKGLWDFNDAGDLVAATIGNDLIPVGAGQSAVAGIDGSDGAVAVELGTYYQAEHGIAANGGGGYVNEFTLLFDVMYPEESAGKWRAFYQTGYEAYNDSEYFIHPADESWGVGDLGYTDNATIGEWYSSHSTWYRVVLTVNLDDDPDLAFHDLYINGVLKGDHKTSNLSLDGRFSLYPADHDNPYIVLCGDNDGDDALMYFSNIAIWDRPLTPEEIGELGGPGAAIPEPATIALLGLGGLGLIRRKR
;
A
#
# COMPACT_ATOMS: atom_id res chain seq x y z
N MET A 1 -35.08 12.76 -20.50
CA MET A 1 -35.08 11.44 -19.83
C MET A 1 -34.10 10.45 -20.49
N LYS A 2 -34.14 10.22 -21.82
CA LYS A 2 -33.21 9.33 -22.53
C LYS A 2 -31.72 9.73 -22.42
N SER A 3 -31.41 11.03 -22.54
CA SER A 3 -30.02 11.55 -22.40
C SER A 3 -29.47 11.45 -20.97
N ARG A 4 -30.32 11.58 -19.93
CA ARG A 4 -29.90 11.40 -18.53
C ARG A 4 -29.63 9.93 -18.20
N ILE A 5 -30.40 9.01 -18.77
CA ILE A 5 -30.18 7.57 -18.60
C ILE A 5 -28.90 7.14 -19.31
N ALA A 6 -28.66 7.60 -20.55
CA ALA A 6 -27.43 7.31 -21.27
C ALA A 6 -26.17 7.85 -20.56
N LEU A 7 -26.26 9.04 -19.97
CA LEU A 7 -25.16 9.64 -19.20
C LEU A 7 -24.88 8.83 -17.91
N ILE A 8 -25.93 8.42 -17.19
CA ILE A 8 -25.78 7.59 -15.97
C ILE A 8 -25.18 6.22 -16.31
N THR A 9 -25.60 5.59 -17.41
CA THR A 9 -25.04 4.29 -17.85
C THR A 9 -23.59 4.41 -18.30
N LEU A 10 -23.21 5.50 -18.96
CA LEU A 10 -21.82 5.73 -19.37
C LEU A 10 -20.90 5.98 -18.17
N VAL A 11 -21.35 6.77 -17.18
CA VAL A 11 -20.58 7.01 -15.94
C VAL A 11 -20.41 5.73 -15.14
N LEU A 12 -21.47 4.92 -14.99
CA LEU A 12 -21.37 3.63 -14.30
C LEU A 12 -20.40 2.67 -15.01
N ALA A 13 -20.41 2.64 -16.36
CA ALA A 13 -19.51 1.79 -17.13
C ALA A 13 -18.04 2.20 -16.97
N LEU A 14 -17.75 3.51 -16.96
CA LEU A 14 -16.40 4.03 -16.76
C LEU A 14 -15.87 3.70 -15.35
N THR A 15 -16.67 3.88 -14.31
CA THR A 15 -16.28 3.53 -12.93
C THR A 15 -16.02 2.04 -12.75
N THR A 16 -16.79 1.18 -13.43
CA THR A 16 -16.56 -0.28 -13.33
C THR A 16 -15.32 -0.76 -14.08
N VAL A 17 -14.92 -0.09 -15.17
CA VAL A 17 -13.70 -0.43 -15.89
C VAL A 17 -12.48 -0.02 -15.08
N ALA A 18 -12.47 1.19 -14.54
CA ALA A 18 -11.32 1.68 -13.79
C ALA A 18 -11.10 0.92 -12.47
N GLN A 19 -12.19 0.57 -11.77
CA GLN A 19 -12.09 -0.36 -10.63
C GLN A 19 -11.66 -1.78 -11.02
N ALA A 20 -11.90 -2.22 -12.25
CA ALA A 20 -11.40 -3.52 -12.72
C ALA A 20 -9.89 -3.48 -12.98
N GLU A 21 -9.34 -2.36 -13.49
CA GLU A 21 -7.90 -2.19 -13.67
C GLU A 21 -7.15 -2.22 -12.33
N LEU A 22 -7.74 -1.68 -11.25
CA LEU A 22 -7.20 -1.79 -9.89
C LEU A 22 -7.12 -3.22 -9.37
N THR A 23 -7.87 -4.17 -9.93
CA THR A 23 -7.73 -5.60 -9.57
C THR A 23 -6.60 -6.29 -10.32
N VAL A 24 -6.12 -5.70 -11.43
CA VAL A 24 -5.04 -6.25 -12.24
C VAL A 24 -3.73 -6.08 -11.48
N GLY A 25 -3.06 -7.22 -11.24
CA GLY A 25 -1.78 -7.23 -10.56
C GLY A 25 -1.83 -7.23 -9.05
N LEU A 26 -3.02 -7.13 -8.42
CA LEU A 26 -3.18 -7.25 -6.98
C LEU A 26 -2.76 -8.67 -6.54
N LYS A 27 -1.72 -8.77 -5.70
CA LYS A 27 -1.17 -10.05 -5.21
C LYS A 27 -1.42 -10.32 -3.74
N GLY A 28 -1.57 -9.26 -2.94
CA GLY A 28 -1.83 -9.36 -1.51
C GLY A 28 -2.83 -8.30 -1.07
N LEU A 29 -3.77 -8.69 -0.20
CA LEU A 29 -4.69 -7.80 0.50
C LEU A 29 -5.01 -8.40 1.86
N TRP A 30 -4.82 -7.60 2.91
CA TRP A 30 -5.13 -7.93 4.30
C TRP A 30 -5.92 -6.77 4.92
N ASP A 31 -7.12 -7.06 5.44
CA ASP A 31 -8.08 -6.04 5.91
C ASP A 31 -8.30 -6.03 7.43
N PHE A 32 -7.69 -6.99 8.15
CA PHE A 32 -7.73 -7.13 9.61
C PHE A 32 -9.14 -7.04 10.25
N ASN A 33 -10.19 -7.35 9.48
CA ASN A 33 -11.57 -7.27 9.97
C ASN A 33 -11.94 -8.42 10.92
N ASP A 34 -11.21 -9.55 10.86
CA ASP A 34 -11.36 -10.65 11.81
C ASP A 34 -10.41 -10.45 13.02
N ALA A 35 -10.94 -9.94 14.12
CA ALA A 35 -10.18 -9.76 15.35
C ALA A 35 -9.64 -11.08 15.97
N GLY A 36 -10.12 -12.24 15.51
CA GLY A 36 -9.61 -13.55 15.90
C GLY A 36 -8.47 -14.07 15.02
N ASP A 37 -8.24 -13.45 13.86
CA ASP A 37 -7.24 -13.88 12.87
C ASP A 37 -6.64 -12.66 12.16
N LEU A 38 -5.54 -12.14 12.74
CA LEU A 38 -4.84 -10.96 12.23
C LEU A 38 -3.80 -11.29 11.15
N VAL A 39 -3.79 -12.52 10.64
CA VAL A 39 -2.86 -12.95 9.58
C VAL A 39 -3.59 -13.32 8.29
N ALA A 40 -4.89 -13.57 8.36
CA ALA A 40 -5.70 -13.99 7.22
C ALA A 40 -5.60 -13.05 6.03
N ALA A 41 -5.30 -13.61 4.87
CA ALA A 41 -5.33 -12.90 3.60
C ALA A 41 -6.74 -12.86 3.01
N THR A 42 -7.17 -11.68 2.60
CA THR A 42 -8.32 -11.52 1.69
C THR A 42 -7.92 -11.94 0.27
N ILE A 43 -6.71 -11.56 -0.15
CA ILE A 43 -6.06 -11.98 -1.40
C ILE A 43 -4.61 -12.35 -1.09
N GLY A 44 -4.11 -13.43 -1.70
CA GLY A 44 -2.72 -13.86 -1.56
C GLY A 44 -2.51 -14.90 -0.47
N ASN A 45 -1.34 -14.88 0.14
CA ASN A 45 -0.95 -15.76 1.23
C ASN A 45 -1.16 -15.08 2.59
N ASP A 46 -1.49 -15.85 3.62
CA ASP A 46 -1.58 -15.35 4.99
C ASP A 46 -0.24 -14.76 5.44
N LEU A 47 -0.30 -13.70 6.25
CA LEU A 47 0.89 -13.09 6.83
C LEU A 47 1.57 -14.03 7.82
N ILE A 48 2.89 -13.90 7.95
CA ILE A 48 3.67 -14.60 8.96
C ILE A 48 4.04 -13.58 10.04
N PRO A 49 3.46 -13.64 11.24
CA PRO A 49 3.78 -12.71 12.31
C PRO A 49 5.14 -13.06 12.90
N VAL A 50 5.95 -12.04 13.15
CA VAL A 50 7.20 -12.13 13.89
C VAL A 50 7.08 -11.31 15.17
N GLY A 51 7.41 -11.94 16.29
CA GLY A 51 7.11 -11.41 17.63
C GLY A 51 5.68 -11.75 18.07
N ALA A 52 5.23 -11.10 19.14
CA ALA A 52 3.90 -11.33 19.74
C ALA A 52 3.18 -10.01 20.08
N GLY A 53 3.47 -8.96 19.29
CA GLY A 53 3.04 -7.58 19.51
C GLY A 53 1.88 -7.14 18.62
N GLN A 54 1.28 -8.07 17.89
CA GLN A 54 0.12 -7.82 17.03
C GLN A 54 -1.17 -8.02 17.83
N SER A 55 -2.03 -7.01 17.85
CA SER A 55 -3.30 -7.08 18.57
C SER A 55 -4.44 -6.37 17.83
N ALA A 56 -5.66 -6.87 17.98
CA ALA A 56 -6.83 -6.31 17.32
C ALA A 56 -7.24 -4.99 17.98
N VAL A 57 -7.47 -3.97 17.16
CA VAL A 57 -7.99 -2.66 17.56
C VAL A 57 -9.13 -2.24 16.63
N ALA A 58 -9.87 -1.19 17.02
CA ALA A 58 -10.88 -0.61 16.14
C ALA A 58 -10.20 0.10 14.96
N GLY A 59 -10.78 -0.03 13.75
CA GLY A 59 -10.29 0.57 12.53
C GLY A 59 -10.63 2.06 12.37
N ILE A 60 -10.90 2.44 11.13
CA ILE A 60 -11.05 3.82 10.66
C ILE A 60 -12.37 4.44 11.11
N ASP A 61 -13.48 3.72 10.98
CA ASP A 61 -14.81 4.20 11.38
C ASP A 61 -15.35 3.50 12.64
N GLY A 62 -14.61 2.50 13.13
CA GLY A 62 -14.91 1.74 14.33
C GLY A 62 -15.92 0.61 14.13
N SER A 63 -16.44 0.44 12.91
CA SER A 63 -17.17 -0.75 12.47
C SER A 63 -16.28 -1.74 11.72
N ASP A 64 -15.12 -1.27 11.25
CA ASP A 64 -14.02 -2.02 10.68
C ASP A 64 -12.96 -2.41 11.72
N GLY A 65 -12.17 -3.43 11.38
CA GLY A 65 -11.04 -3.88 12.17
C GLY A 65 -9.73 -3.24 11.75
N ALA A 66 -8.75 -3.30 12.66
CA ALA A 66 -7.36 -2.97 12.39
C ALA A 66 -6.46 -3.81 13.30
N VAL A 67 -5.18 -3.86 12.94
CA VAL A 67 -4.13 -4.42 13.79
C VAL A 67 -3.24 -3.32 14.33
N ALA A 68 -3.00 -3.34 15.64
CA ALA A 68 -1.89 -2.64 16.26
C ALA A 68 -0.63 -3.51 16.19
N VAL A 69 0.46 -2.95 15.68
CA VAL A 69 1.77 -3.61 15.58
C VAL A 69 2.75 -2.87 16.49
N GLU A 70 3.16 -3.52 17.58
CA GLU A 70 4.07 -2.97 18.58
C GLU A 70 5.54 -3.03 18.15
N LEU A 71 6.36 -2.17 18.75
CA LEU A 71 7.80 -2.09 18.51
C LEU A 71 8.49 -3.45 18.63
N GLY A 72 9.38 -3.75 17.66
CA GLY A 72 10.12 -5.00 17.57
C GLY A 72 9.30 -6.18 17.08
N THR A 73 8.12 -5.93 16.51
CA THR A 73 7.23 -6.95 15.94
C THR A 73 6.74 -6.53 14.57
N TYR A 74 6.55 -7.47 13.66
CA TYR A 74 6.28 -7.17 12.26
C TYR A 74 5.63 -8.36 11.56
N TYR A 75 5.28 -8.19 10.30
CA TYR A 75 4.83 -9.27 9.43
C TYR A 75 5.85 -9.56 8.33
N GLN A 76 5.95 -10.82 7.94
CA GLN A 76 6.51 -11.22 6.66
C GLN A 76 5.37 -11.61 5.73
N ALA A 77 5.44 -11.16 4.48
CA ALA A 77 4.49 -11.55 3.44
C ALA A 77 5.23 -12.25 2.28
N GLU A 78 4.83 -13.48 1.98
CA GLU A 78 5.22 -14.15 0.74
C GLU A 78 4.36 -13.60 -0.40
N HIS A 79 4.84 -12.54 -1.05
CA HIS A 79 4.06 -11.74 -1.99
C HIS A 79 3.82 -12.42 -3.35
N GLY A 80 4.60 -13.46 -3.70
CA GLY A 80 4.38 -14.26 -4.91
C GLY A 80 4.61 -13.52 -6.24
N ILE A 81 5.37 -12.43 -6.23
CA ILE A 81 5.68 -11.63 -7.44
C ILE A 81 6.97 -12.16 -8.07
N ALA A 82 6.93 -12.55 -9.34
CA ALA A 82 8.13 -12.91 -10.10
C ALA A 82 8.94 -11.67 -10.49
N ALA A 83 10.22 -11.85 -10.83
CA ALA A 83 11.07 -10.77 -11.33
C ALA A 83 10.42 -10.00 -12.49
N ASN A 84 10.53 -8.67 -12.48
CA ASN A 84 9.91 -7.75 -13.45
C ASN A 84 10.78 -6.49 -13.66
N GLY A 85 10.31 -5.51 -14.45
CA GLY A 85 11.07 -4.30 -14.81
C GLY A 85 12.33 -4.53 -15.65
N GLY A 86 12.60 -5.75 -16.11
CA GLY A 86 13.77 -6.11 -16.91
C GLY A 86 15.01 -6.56 -16.11
N GLY A 87 14.91 -6.58 -14.77
CA GLY A 87 15.94 -7.08 -13.87
C GLY A 87 15.75 -8.54 -13.45
N GLY A 88 16.59 -8.99 -12.52
CA GLY A 88 16.50 -10.28 -11.85
C GLY A 88 15.60 -10.28 -10.62
N TYR A 89 15.25 -9.11 -10.09
CA TYR A 89 14.39 -8.91 -8.92
C TYR A 89 13.05 -8.25 -9.29
N VAL A 90 12.20 -7.99 -8.29
CA VAL A 90 10.95 -7.23 -8.47
C VAL A 90 11.27 -5.74 -8.39
N ASN A 91 11.22 -5.08 -9.54
CA ASN A 91 11.57 -3.67 -9.73
C ASN A 91 10.33 -2.78 -9.93
N GLU A 92 9.18 -3.38 -10.23
CA GLU A 92 7.91 -2.72 -10.50
C GLU A 92 6.85 -3.23 -9.51
N PHE A 93 6.37 -2.39 -8.60
CA PHE A 93 5.34 -2.77 -7.63
C PHE A 93 4.63 -1.56 -7.02
N THR A 94 3.56 -1.81 -6.28
CA THR A 94 2.90 -0.79 -5.46
C THR A 94 2.52 -1.37 -4.12
N LEU A 95 2.74 -0.63 -3.04
CA LEU A 95 2.26 -0.93 -1.70
C LEU A 95 1.18 0.07 -1.29
N LEU A 96 0.15 -0.41 -0.61
CA LEU A 96 -0.86 0.43 0.05
C LEU A 96 -0.92 0.10 1.53
N PHE A 97 -1.01 1.13 2.35
CA PHE A 97 -1.30 1.03 3.77
C PHE A 97 -2.42 2.00 4.13
N ASP A 98 -3.51 1.53 4.72
CA ASP A 98 -4.34 2.39 5.56
C ASP A 98 -3.75 2.35 6.97
N VAL A 99 -3.16 3.46 7.39
CA VAL A 99 -2.32 3.53 8.60
C VAL A 99 -2.71 4.70 9.51
N MET A 100 -2.51 4.51 10.81
CA MET A 100 -2.60 5.53 11.84
C MET A 100 -1.50 5.29 12.87
N TYR A 101 -0.88 6.34 13.38
CA TYR A 101 0.05 6.25 14.51
C TYR A 101 -0.51 6.98 15.73
N PRO A 102 -0.64 6.31 16.90
CA PRO A 102 -1.25 6.89 18.09
C PRO A 102 -0.37 7.96 18.70
N GLU A 103 -0.95 8.83 19.56
CA GLU A 103 -0.23 9.92 20.23
C GLU A 103 1.02 9.41 21.00
N GLU A 104 0.96 8.24 21.62
CA GLU A 104 2.11 7.63 22.32
C GLU A 104 3.28 7.23 21.42
N SER A 105 3.04 7.10 20.11
CA SER A 105 4.05 6.78 19.12
C SER A 105 4.65 8.03 18.47
N ALA A 106 3.98 9.19 18.56
CA ALA A 106 4.44 10.44 17.96
C ALA A 106 5.84 10.85 18.46
N GLY A 107 6.64 11.46 17.59
CA GLY A 107 8.02 11.83 17.93
C GLY A 107 9.03 10.68 17.96
N LYS A 108 8.66 9.49 17.45
CA LYS A 108 9.53 8.31 17.28
C LYS A 108 9.70 7.96 15.80
N TRP A 109 10.64 7.09 15.44
CA TRP A 109 10.66 6.50 14.11
C TRP A 109 9.57 5.45 13.97
N ARG A 110 8.99 5.35 12.77
CA ARG A 110 7.88 4.45 12.44
C ARG A 110 8.09 3.91 11.04
N ALA A 111 8.26 2.59 10.91
CA ALA A 111 8.67 1.91 9.68
C ALA A 111 7.50 1.27 8.91
N PHE A 112 7.58 1.31 7.57
CA PHE A 112 6.55 0.72 6.70
C PHE A 112 6.91 -0.65 6.14
N TYR A 113 8.07 -0.78 5.47
CA TYR A 113 8.43 -2.02 4.81
C TYR A 113 9.93 -2.16 4.56
N GLN A 114 10.43 -3.40 4.49
CA GLN A 114 11.78 -3.73 4.03
C GLN A 114 11.71 -4.68 2.85
N THR A 115 12.59 -4.48 1.88
CA THR A 115 12.61 -5.20 0.60
C THR A 115 13.15 -6.63 0.68
N GLY A 116 13.67 -7.04 1.83
CA GLY A 116 14.20 -8.38 2.03
C GLY A 116 14.31 -8.77 3.50
N TYR A 117 14.55 -10.05 3.72
CA TYR A 117 14.60 -10.70 5.02
C TYR A 117 15.86 -10.44 5.84
N GLU A 118 16.94 -9.87 5.26
CA GLU A 118 18.15 -9.67 6.04
C GLU A 118 17.83 -8.73 7.21
N ALA A 119 17.76 -9.29 8.43
CA ALA A 119 17.42 -8.60 9.67
C ALA A 119 18.48 -7.56 10.12
N TYR A 120 19.16 -6.95 9.14
CA TYR A 120 20.26 -6.02 9.25
C TYR A 120 20.12 -4.82 8.30
N ASN A 121 19.06 -4.71 7.50
CA ASN A 121 18.78 -3.50 6.72
C ASN A 121 17.65 -2.67 7.35
N ASP A 122 17.79 -1.35 7.27
CA ASP A 122 16.75 -0.39 7.68
C ASP A 122 15.50 -0.58 6.81
N SER A 123 14.34 -0.19 7.35
CA SER A 123 13.13 0.02 6.54
C SER A 123 13.39 0.97 5.37
N GLU A 124 12.69 0.73 4.27
CA GLU A 124 12.81 1.53 3.06
C GLU A 124 11.91 2.76 3.06
N TYR A 125 11.09 2.90 4.10
CA TYR A 125 10.24 4.06 4.27
C TYR A 125 9.86 4.27 5.74
N PHE A 126 9.88 5.52 6.18
CA PHE A 126 9.57 5.89 7.57
C PHE A 126 8.67 7.12 7.68
N ILE A 127 8.10 7.31 8.88
CA ILE A 127 7.71 8.62 9.40
C ILE A 127 8.84 9.13 10.31
N HIS A 128 9.34 10.32 10.01
CA HIS A 128 10.45 10.95 10.72
C HIS A 128 9.99 11.56 12.06
N PRO A 129 10.74 11.37 13.16
CA PRO A 129 10.31 11.76 14.51
C PRO A 129 10.26 13.27 14.75
N ALA A 130 11.10 14.06 14.08
CA ALA A 130 11.27 15.48 14.46
C ALA A 130 10.12 16.36 13.95
N ASP A 131 9.56 16.01 12.80
CA ASP A 131 8.69 16.85 11.99
C ASP A 131 7.49 16.07 11.41
N GLU A 132 7.45 14.74 11.53
CA GLU A 132 6.39 13.90 11.00
C GLU A 132 6.31 13.95 9.46
N SER A 133 7.45 14.22 8.79
CA SER A 133 7.63 14.05 7.35
C SER A 133 7.92 12.58 7.01
N TRP A 134 7.66 12.19 5.76
CA TRP A 134 7.65 10.77 5.38
C TRP A 134 8.70 10.50 4.30
N GLY A 135 9.46 9.41 4.46
CA GLY A 135 10.53 9.07 3.54
C GLY A 135 11.68 8.31 4.18
N VAL A 136 12.81 8.32 3.50
CA VAL A 136 14.10 7.79 3.99
C VAL A 136 15.21 8.62 3.36
N GLY A 137 16.36 8.73 4.01
CA GLY A 137 17.45 9.62 3.57
C GLY A 137 17.85 9.46 2.09
N ASP A 138 17.79 8.23 1.56
CA ASP A 138 18.15 7.96 0.16
C ASP A 138 17.09 8.37 -0.87
N LEU A 139 15.82 8.52 -0.46
CA LEU A 139 14.71 9.02 -1.28
C LEU A 139 14.48 10.52 -1.08
N GLY A 140 14.77 11.02 0.13
CA GLY A 140 14.27 12.30 0.63
C GLY A 140 12.98 12.14 1.43
N TYR A 141 12.50 13.24 2.01
CA TYR A 141 11.27 13.29 2.80
C TYR A 141 10.23 14.22 2.16
N THR A 142 8.99 14.18 2.69
CA THR A 142 7.89 15.06 2.26
C THR A 142 8.03 16.52 2.70
N ASP A 143 9.15 16.90 3.32
CA ASP A 143 9.54 18.28 3.62
C ASP A 143 10.33 18.93 2.45
N ASN A 144 10.07 18.50 1.21
CA ASN A 144 10.88 18.93 0.07
C ASN A 144 10.28 20.12 -0.71
N ALA A 145 11.17 20.86 -1.38
CA ALA A 145 10.82 22.08 -2.10
C ALA A 145 10.06 21.84 -3.42
N THR A 146 9.99 20.60 -3.93
CA THR A 146 9.46 20.28 -5.27
C THR A 146 7.94 20.28 -5.27
N ILE A 147 7.34 19.64 -4.27
CA ILE A 147 5.88 19.43 -4.16
C ILE A 147 5.27 20.11 -2.93
N GLY A 148 6.11 20.72 -2.10
CA GLY A 148 5.73 21.46 -0.90
C GLY A 148 5.70 20.59 0.34
N GLU A 149 5.94 21.22 1.48
CA GLU A 149 6.01 20.54 2.77
C GLU A 149 4.67 19.89 3.14
N TRP A 150 4.75 18.64 3.56
CA TRP A 150 3.63 17.90 4.14
C TRP A 150 4.10 17.08 5.33
N TYR A 151 3.33 17.15 6.41
CA TYR A 151 3.58 16.47 7.67
C TYR A 151 2.29 15.77 8.12
N SER A 152 2.41 14.58 8.67
CA SER A 152 1.27 13.88 9.25
C SER A 152 0.95 14.39 10.65
N SER A 153 -0.21 13.97 11.16
CA SER A 153 -0.60 14.17 12.56
C SER A 153 -0.98 12.83 13.17
N HIS A 154 -0.64 12.64 14.45
CA HIS A 154 -1.04 11.45 15.18
C HIS A 154 -2.56 11.33 15.25
N SER A 155 -3.05 10.13 15.57
CA SER A 155 -4.48 9.85 15.73
C SER A 155 -5.32 10.16 14.48
N THR A 156 -4.68 10.20 13.30
CA THR A 156 -5.31 10.44 12.00
C THR A 156 -5.02 9.29 11.06
N TRP A 157 -6.06 8.74 10.44
CA TRP A 157 -5.92 7.72 9.42
C TRP A 157 -5.51 8.33 8.08
N TYR A 158 -4.57 7.68 7.41
CA TYR A 158 -4.11 8.01 6.06
C TYR A 158 -4.12 6.77 5.17
N ARG A 159 -4.54 6.93 3.92
CA ARG A 159 -4.26 5.97 2.86
C ARG A 159 -2.94 6.36 2.21
N VAL A 160 -1.97 5.48 2.34
CA VAL A 160 -0.60 5.63 1.88
C VAL A 160 -0.45 4.73 0.68
N VAL A 161 0.04 5.26 -0.42
CA VAL A 161 0.41 4.45 -1.59
C VAL A 161 1.84 4.78 -1.97
N LEU A 162 2.68 3.76 -2.00
CA LEU A 162 4.06 3.82 -2.49
C LEU A 162 4.09 3.08 -3.83
N THR A 163 4.29 3.79 -4.93
CA THR A 163 4.37 3.21 -6.29
C THR A 163 5.82 3.28 -6.77
N VAL A 164 6.36 2.12 -7.18
CA VAL A 164 7.79 1.94 -7.41
C VAL A 164 8.04 1.41 -8.82
N ASN A 165 8.95 2.08 -9.53
CA ASN A 165 9.59 1.62 -10.75
C ASN A 165 11.09 1.87 -10.64
N LEU A 166 11.89 0.81 -10.61
CA LEU A 166 13.35 0.91 -10.56
C LEU A 166 13.93 0.68 -11.95
N ASP A 167 14.78 1.60 -12.39
CA ASP A 167 15.35 1.60 -13.72
C ASP A 167 16.76 2.23 -13.68
N ASP A 168 17.65 1.78 -14.55
CA ASP A 168 18.97 2.39 -14.71
C ASP A 168 18.88 3.74 -15.46
N ASP A 169 17.77 4.00 -16.17
CA ASP A 169 17.42 5.31 -16.69
C ASP A 169 16.71 6.15 -15.61
N PRO A 170 17.38 7.19 -15.05
CA PRO A 170 16.79 8.01 -13.99
C PRO A 170 15.58 8.83 -14.45
N ASP A 171 15.34 8.98 -15.76
CA ASP A 171 14.13 9.63 -16.27
C ASP A 171 12.90 8.69 -16.22
N LEU A 172 13.12 7.38 -16.07
CA LEU A 172 12.06 6.36 -15.95
C LEU A 172 11.86 5.89 -14.52
N ALA A 173 12.89 5.94 -13.68
CA ALA A 173 12.84 5.47 -12.30
C ALA A 173 12.04 6.42 -11.38
N PHE A 174 11.20 5.85 -10.50
CA PHE A 174 10.46 6.59 -9.47
C PHE A 174 10.11 5.71 -8.27
N HIS A 175 9.94 6.36 -7.12
CA HIS A 175 9.39 5.77 -5.90
C HIS A 175 8.49 6.81 -5.26
N ASP A 176 7.24 6.90 -5.72
CA ASP A 176 6.38 8.03 -5.38
C ASP A 176 5.46 7.70 -4.21
N LEU A 177 5.31 8.68 -3.31
CA LEU A 177 4.37 8.62 -2.20
C LEU A 177 3.11 9.42 -2.54
N TYR A 178 1.96 8.76 -2.36
CA TYR A 178 0.65 9.38 -2.38
C TYR A 178 -0.02 9.23 -1.01
N ILE A 179 -0.64 10.32 -0.56
CA ILE A 179 -1.48 10.33 0.65
C ILE A 179 -2.89 10.70 0.23
N ASN A 180 -3.85 9.83 0.54
CA ASN A 180 -5.28 9.98 0.23
C ASN A 180 -5.52 10.31 -1.26
N GLY A 181 -4.79 9.65 -2.15
CA GLY A 181 -4.88 9.84 -3.61
C GLY A 181 -4.12 11.04 -4.16
N VAL A 182 -3.35 11.77 -3.34
CA VAL A 182 -2.62 12.98 -3.75
C VAL A 182 -1.12 12.77 -3.61
N LEU A 183 -0.34 13.10 -4.65
CA LEU A 183 1.12 13.04 -4.64
C LEU A 183 1.69 13.92 -3.52
N LYS A 184 2.54 13.33 -2.67
CA LYS A 184 3.20 13.96 -1.51
C LYS A 184 4.69 13.63 -1.38
N GLY A 185 5.21 12.62 -2.09
CA GLY A 185 6.63 12.39 -2.33
C GLY A 185 6.86 12.13 -3.81
N ASP A 186 7.65 12.96 -4.48
CA ASP A 186 8.10 12.81 -5.88
C ASP A 186 9.59 12.47 -5.81
N HIS A 187 9.90 11.21 -5.50
CA HIS A 187 11.25 10.80 -5.15
C HIS A 187 12.00 10.42 -6.42
N LYS A 188 12.59 11.41 -7.07
CA LYS A 188 13.49 11.23 -8.22
C LYS A 188 14.93 11.35 -7.79
N THR A 189 15.53 10.21 -7.49
CA THR A 189 16.90 10.10 -6.97
C THR A 189 17.71 9.11 -7.80
N SER A 190 19.03 9.27 -7.82
CA SER A 190 19.94 8.32 -8.48
C SER A 190 20.03 6.96 -7.77
N ASN A 191 19.36 6.79 -6.65
CA ASN A 191 19.36 5.57 -5.84
C ASN A 191 18.29 4.55 -6.27
N LEU A 192 17.56 4.79 -7.37
CA LEU A 192 16.48 3.94 -7.88
C LEU A 192 16.91 3.01 -9.02
N SER A 193 18.14 2.48 -8.95
CA SER A 193 18.69 1.59 -9.99
C SER A 193 18.00 0.23 -10.02
N LEU A 194 18.03 -0.41 -11.19
CA LEU A 194 17.52 -1.76 -11.39
C LEU A 194 18.20 -2.77 -10.45
N ASP A 195 17.42 -3.70 -9.88
CA ASP A 195 17.85 -4.68 -8.87
C ASP A 195 18.58 -4.05 -7.67
N GLY A 196 18.36 -2.75 -7.43
CA GLY A 196 19.00 -1.97 -6.39
C GLY A 196 18.33 -2.11 -5.02
N ARG A 197 18.70 -1.20 -4.11
CA ARG A 197 18.23 -1.14 -2.71
C ARG A 197 16.73 -1.36 -2.55
N PHE A 198 15.93 -0.75 -3.41
CA PHE A 198 14.47 -0.72 -3.27
C PHE A 198 13.75 -1.89 -3.96
N SER A 199 14.47 -2.84 -4.57
CA SER A 199 13.89 -3.97 -5.30
C SER A 199 13.54 -5.13 -4.35
N LEU A 200 12.41 -5.82 -4.57
CA LEU A 200 12.03 -6.97 -3.74
C LEU A 200 12.64 -8.26 -4.29
N TYR A 201 12.97 -9.19 -3.40
CA TYR A 201 13.33 -10.54 -3.82
C TYR A 201 12.16 -11.20 -4.59
N PRO A 202 12.43 -11.86 -5.73
CA PRO A 202 11.37 -12.48 -6.54
C PRO A 202 10.84 -13.76 -5.89
N ALA A 203 9.66 -14.21 -6.33
CA ALA A 203 8.97 -15.39 -5.80
C ALA A 203 9.77 -16.71 -5.90
N ASP A 204 10.75 -16.79 -6.79
CA ASP A 204 11.63 -17.95 -6.95
C ASP A 204 12.96 -17.82 -6.17
N HIS A 205 13.14 -16.73 -5.41
CA HIS A 205 14.25 -16.55 -4.50
C HIS A 205 14.12 -17.49 -3.29
N ASP A 206 15.25 -17.85 -2.66
CA ASP A 206 15.25 -18.65 -1.42
C ASP A 206 14.58 -17.93 -0.23
N ASN A 207 14.32 -16.62 -0.39
CA ASN A 207 13.81 -15.75 0.64
C ASN A 207 12.84 -14.69 0.08
N PRO A 208 11.67 -15.09 -0.43
CA PRO A 208 10.76 -14.25 -1.22
C PRO A 208 9.80 -13.43 -0.35
N TYR A 209 10.30 -12.92 0.79
CA TYR A 209 9.49 -12.17 1.74
C TYR A 209 9.77 -10.68 1.68
N ILE A 210 8.70 -9.91 1.74
CA ILE A 210 8.73 -8.50 2.15
C ILE A 210 8.43 -8.44 3.65
N VAL A 211 9.18 -7.61 4.39
CA VAL A 211 8.85 -7.29 5.79
C VAL A 211 7.91 -6.10 5.78
N LEU A 212 6.84 -6.16 6.57
CA LEU A 212 5.84 -5.12 6.71
C LEU A 212 5.75 -4.68 8.16
N CYS A 213 5.62 -3.37 8.38
CA CYS A 213 5.42 -2.75 9.68
C CYS A 213 6.59 -2.92 10.66
N GLY A 214 7.81 -3.14 10.17
CA GLY A 214 8.96 -3.48 11.00
C GLY A 214 10.24 -2.81 10.55
N ASP A 215 11.18 -2.78 11.48
CA ASP A 215 12.55 -2.33 11.30
C ASP A 215 13.54 -3.29 11.99
N ASN A 216 14.84 -3.17 11.74
CA ASN A 216 15.89 -4.03 12.29
C ASN A 216 16.52 -3.52 13.61
N ASP A 217 16.36 -2.26 13.99
CA ASP A 217 17.06 -1.72 15.18
C ASP A 217 16.21 -0.90 16.17
N GLY A 218 14.88 -0.90 15.99
CA GLY A 218 13.92 -0.30 16.91
C GLY A 218 13.28 0.99 16.41
N ASP A 219 13.48 1.30 15.13
CA ASP A 219 12.87 2.44 14.43
C ASP A 219 11.47 2.11 13.85
N ASP A 220 10.74 1.25 14.56
CA ASP A 220 9.42 0.70 14.24
C ASP A 220 8.38 0.93 15.36
N ALA A 221 8.28 2.16 15.87
CA ALA A 221 7.31 2.47 16.92
C ALA A 221 5.87 2.13 16.49
N LEU A 222 5.04 1.85 17.51
CA LEU A 222 3.63 1.43 17.39
C LEU A 222 2.86 2.15 16.28
N MET A 223 2.25 1.37 15.39
CA MET A 223 1.30 1.85 14.37
C MET A 223 0.12 0.90 14.22
N TYR A 224 -1.02 1.44 13.78
CA TYR A 224 -2.23 0.69 13.49
C TYR A 224 -2.47 0.63 11.99
N PHE A 225 -2.85 -0.54 11.50
CA PHE A 225 -3.10 -0.80 10.08
C PHE A 225 -4.48 -1.41 9.89
N SER A 226 -5.30 -0.79 9.03
CA SER A 226 -6.63 -1.31 8.70
C SER A 226 -6.63 -2.04 7.35
N ASN A 227 -5.77 -1.63 6.42
CA ASN A 227 -5.56 -2.35 5.17
C ASN A 227 -4.08 -2.35 4.81
N ILE A 228 -3.58 -3.48 4.32
CA ILE A 228 -2.31 -3.56 3.61
C ILE A 228 -2.56 -4.25 2.28
N ALA A 229 -1.99 -3.75 1.19
CA ALA A 229 -2.10 -4.38 -0.13
C ALA A 229 -0.82 -4.23 -0.94
N ILE A 230 -0.61 -5.15 -1.89
CA ILE A 230 0.53 -5.14 -2.81
C ILE A 230 0.11 -5.50 -4.24
N TRP A 231 0.62 -4.75 -5.21
CA TRP A 231 0.48 -5.00 -6.65
C TRP A 231 1.82 -5.33 -7.30
N ASP A 232 1.83 -6.18 -8.33
CA ASP A 232 3.00 -6.58 -9.13
C ASP A 232 3.37 -5.59 -10.25
N ARG A 233 2.91 -4.35 -10.11
CA ARG A 233 3.11 -3.25 -11.06
C ARG A 233 3.03 -1.90 -10.35
N PRO A 234 3.61 -0.83 -10.91
CA PRO A 234 3.27 0.52 -10.51
C PRO A 234 1.81 0.84 -10.86
N LEU A 235 1.08 1.41 -9.90
CA LEU A 235 -0.22 2.05 -10.16
C LEU A 235 -0.01 3.46 -10.71
N THR A 236 -0.89 3.90 -11.62
CA THR A 236 -0.84 5.26 -12.17
C THR A 236 -1.44 6.29 -11.21
N PRO A 237 -1.15 7.60 -11.38
CA PRO A 237 -1.76 8.64 -10.56
C PRO A 237 -3.30 8.63 -10.59
N GLU A 238 -3.90 8.27 -11.74
CA GLU A 238 -5.35 8.15 -11.88
C GLU A 238 -5.90 6.98 -11.08
N GLU A 239 -5.27 5.81 -11.17
CA GLU A 239 -5.64 4.62 -10.39
C GLU A 239 -5.53 4.89 -8.88
N ILE A 240 -4.46 5.56 -8.46
CA ILE A 240 -4.24 5.93 -7.06
C ILE A 240 -5.28 6.96 -6.59
N GLY A 241 -5.66 7.91 -7.45
CA GLY A 241 -6.75 8.84 -7.18
C GLY A 241 -8.10 8.14 -6.98
N GLU A 242 -8.36 7.05 -7.68
CA GLU A 242 -9.57 6.24 -7.54
C GLU A 242 -9.61 5.40 -6.26
N LEU A 243 -8.46 4.99 -5.73
CA LEU A 243 -8.36 4.36 -4.41
C LEU A 243 -8.82 5.31 -3.29
N GLY A 244 -8.75 6.63 -3.48
CA GLY A 244 -9.29 7.60 -2.53
C GLY A 244 -8.57 7.63 -1.17
N GLY A 245 -9.31 7.89 -0.10
CA GLY A 245 -8.81 7.97 1.27
C GLY A 245 -9.00 6.68 2.07
N PRO A 246 -8.58 6.65 3.35
CA PRO A 246 -8.72 5.49 4.21
C PRO A 246 -10.19 5.10 4.35
N GLY A 247 -10.47 3.80 4.31
CA GLY A 247 -11.82 3.24 4.47
C GLY A 247 -12.62 3.20 3.16
N ALA A 248 -12.10 3.81 2.08
CA ALA A 248 -12.61 3.53 0.74
C ALA A 248 -12.26 2.08 0.36
N ALA A 249 -13.19 1.34 -0.23
CA ALA A 249 -12.97 -0.05 -0.60
C ALA A 249 -11.82 -0.18 -1.61
N ILE A 250 -10.94 -1.16 -1.38
CA ILE A 250 -9.94 -1.59 -2.36
C ILE A 250 -10.64 -2.59 -3.29
N PRO A 251 -10.74 -2.32 -4.60
CA PRO A 251 -11.42 -3.23 -5.52
C PRO A 251 -10.71 -4.59 -5.55
N GLU A 252 -11.48 -5.66 -5.36
CA GLU A 252 -11.03 -7.04 -5.52
C GLU A 252 -11.82 -7.76 -6.64
N PRO A 253 -11.23 -8.77 -7.31
CA PRO A 253 -11.86 -9.45 -8.44
C PRO A 253 -13.28 -9.99 -8.16
N ALA A 254 -13.51 -10.50 -6.94
CA ALA A 254 -14.81 -11.06 -6.55
C ALA A 254 -15.90 -9.98 -6.45
N THR A 255 -15.58 -8.81 -5.89
CA THR A 255 -16.50 -7.68 -5.75
C THR A 255 -16.89 -7.10 -7.11
N ILE A 256 -15.96 -7.02 -8.08
CA ILE A 256 -16.26 -6.56 -9.45
C ILE A 256 -17.20 -7.53 -10.19
N ALA A 257 -17.01 -8.84 -10.04
CA ALA A 257 -17.87 -9.84 -10.65
C ALA A 257 -19.35 -9.70 -10.19
N LEU A 258 -19.56 -9.39 -8.90
CA LEU A 258 -20.90 -9.19 -8.34
C LEU A 258 -21.57 -7.91 -8.88
N LEU A 259 -20.82 -6.82 -9.00
CA LEU A 259 -21.30 -5.56 -9.60
C LEU A 259 -21.70 -5.74 -11.08
N GLY A 260 -20.89 -6.49 -11.85
CA GLY A 260 -21.18 -6.82 -13.25
C GLY A 260 -22.48 -7.60 -13.44
N LEU A 261 -22.74 -8.59 -12.58
CA LEU A 261 -23.98 -9.39 -12.61
C LEU A 261 -25.23 -8.58 -12.19
N GLY A 262 -25.10 -7.71 -11.18
CA GLY A 262 -26.18 -6.84 -10.72
C GLY A 262 -26.63 -5.83 -11.79
N GLY A 263 -25.68 -5.24 -12.52
CA GLY A 263 -25.95 -4.32 -13.63
C GLY A 263 -26.70 -4.97 -14.80
N LEU A 264 -26.33 -6.21 -15.17
CA LEU A 264 -27.00 -6.99 -16.22
C LEU A 264 -28.44 -7.39 -15.83
N GLY A 265 -28.69 -7.65 -14.56
CA GLY A 265 -30.03 -7.97 -14.04
C GLY A 265 -31.03 -6.80 -14.12
N LEU A 266 -30.55 -5.57 -13.93
CA LEU A 266 -31.36 -4.35 -14.05
C LEU A 266 -31.72 -4.00 -15.51
N ILE A 267 -30.88 -4.38 -16.48
CA ILE A 267 -31.14 -4.17 -17.91
C ILE A 267 -32.25 -5.10 -18.42
N ARG A 268 -32.43 -6.28 -17.82
CA ARG A 268 -33.44 -7.28 -18.27
C ARG A 268 -34.88 -7.01 -17.81
N ARG A 269 -35.16 -6.03 -16.94
CA ARG A 269 -36.50 -5.79 -16.37
C ARG A 269 -37.39 -4.77 -17.11
N LYS A 270 -37.06 -4.38 -18.35
CA LYS A 270 -37.99 -3.63 -19.20
C LYS A 270 -38.25 -4.37 -20.52
N ARG A 271 -39.22 -5.27 -20.49
CA ARG A 271 -40.05 -5.64 -21.64
C ARG A 271 -41.50 -5.39 -21.25
#